data_AF-A0A1J3JW43-F1
#
_entry.id   AF-A0A1J3JW43-F1
#
_cell.length_a   1.000
_cell.length_b   1.000
_cell.length_c   1.000
_cell.angle_alpha   90.00
_cell.angle_beta   90.00
_cell.angle_gamma   90.00
#
_symmetry.space_group_name_H-M   'P 1'
#
loop_
_entity.id
_entity.type
_entity.pdbx_description
1 polymer ?
#
loop_
_entity_poly.entity_id
_entity_poly.type
_entity_poly.pdbx_seq_one_letter_code
_entity_poly.pdbx_strand_id
1 'polypeptide(L)'
;DNGVYSKLISVMGKKGQTRMAMWLFSEMKNSGCRPDASVYNALITAHLHTRDKAKALEKARGYFDKMKGMERCQPNVVTYNILLRAFAQSGKVGEVNALFKDLDISAVSPDVYTFNGVMDAYGKNGMIKEMESVLTRMRINECKPDIITFNLLIDAYGKKQEFEKMEQTFKSLMRSKEKPTLPTFNSMIINYGKARLRDKAEWVFKKMNDMSYTPSFITYECMIMMYGYSGSVSRAREIFEEVVESETVLKGSTLNAMLEVYCLNGLHMEADKLFHNASDFRVQPNASTYKLLYRAYTKADMKEHVQMLMKKMEKDGIVPNKRFFLEALEVFGSRLPGSGSENRKSTGSDRPQDSAKDLVESN
;
A
#
# COMPACT_ATOMS: atom_id res chain seq x y z
N ASP A 1 -23.36 24.64 -14.13
CA ASP A 1 -23.33 23.52 -15.11
C ASP A 1 -22.82 22.24 -14.42
N ASN A 2 -22.85 21.09 -15.10
CA ASN A 2 -22.42 19.79 -14.54
C ASN A 2 -20.93 19.74 -14.18
N GLY A 3 -20.09 20.52 -14.87
CA GLY A 3 -18.65 20.58 -14.64
C GLY A 3 -18.32 21.16 -13.26
N VAL A 4 -18.97 22.27 -12.89
CA VAL A 4 -18.79 22.88 -11.57
C VAL A 4 -19.25 21.94 -10.46
N TYR A 5 -20.44 21.35 -10.58
CA TYR A 5 -20.97 20.44 -9.56
C TYR A 5 -20.12 19.18 -9.39
N SER A 6 -19.70 18.53 -10.48
CA SER A 6 -18.85 17.32 -10.42
C SER A 6 -17.52 17.62 -9.71
N LYS A 7 -16.91 18.79 -9.98
CA LYS A 7 -15.67 19.20 -9.31
C LYS A 7 -15.88 19.46 -7.82
N LEU A 8 -16.92 20.21 -7.44
CA LEU A 8 -17.22 20.50 -6.04
C LEU A 8 -17.52 19.21 -5.25
N ILE A 9 -18.36 18.32 -5.81
CA ILE A 9 -18.66 17.01 -5.22
C ILE A 9 -17.39 16.18 -5.04
N SER A 10 -16.51 16.14 -6.05
CA SER A 10 -15.24 15.42 -5.97
C SER A 10 -14.33 15.97 -4.87
N VAL A 11 -14.22 17.30 -4.74
CA VAL A 11 -13.42 17.96 -3.69
C VAL A 11 -13.98 17.65 -2.31
N MET A 12 -15.30 17.76 -2.11
CA MET A 12 -15.94 17.42 -0.83
C MET A 12 -15.76 15.94 -0.49
N GLY A 13 -15.86 15.05 -1.48
CA GLY A 13 -15.59 13.62 -1.35
C GLY A 13 -14.17 13.33 -0.87
N LYS A 14 -13.15 13.94 -1.49
CA LYS A 14 -11.74 13.79 -1.09
C LYS A 14 -11.46 14.26 0.33
N LYS A 15 -12.21 15.27 0.81
CA LYS A 15 -12.15 15.74 2.21
C LYS A 15 -12.95 14.87 3.19
N GLY A 16 -13.60 13.80 2.73
CA GLY A 16 -14.48 12.95 3.54
C GLY A 16 -15.81 13.61 3.93
N GLN A 17 -16.15 14.76 3.34
CA GLN A 17 -17.37 15.52 3.62
C GLN A 17 -18.53 15.01 2.76
N THR A 18 -18.85 13.73 2.87
CA THR A 18 -19.86 13.07 2.01
C THR A 18 -21.26 13.66 2.18
N ARG A 19 -21.61 14.19 3.36
CA ARG A 19 -22.88 14.91 3.57
C ARG A 19 -22.99 16.16 2.69
N MET A 20 -21.91 16.94 2.60
CA MET A 20 -21.88 18.14 1.76
C MET A 20 -21.92 17.76 0.27
N ALA A 21 -21.21 16.69 -0.12
CA ALA A 21 -21.27 16.15 -1.47
C ALA A 21 -22.71 15.74 -1.87
N MET A 22 -23.45 15.11 -0.95
CA MET A 22 -24.86 14.76 -1.15
C MET A 22 -25.76 16.00 -1.24
N TRP A 23 -25.52 17.01 -0.40
CA TRP A 23 -26.28 18.26 -0.44
C TRP A 23 -26.09 18.96 -1.79
N LEU A 24 -24.85 19.10 -2.27
CA LEU A 24 -24.53 19.68 -3.58
C LEU A 24 -25.22 18.93 -4.73
N PHE A 25 -25.29 17.60 -4.65
CA PHE A 25 -26.00 16.79 -5.64
C PHE A 25 -27.53 17.03 -5.62
N SER A 26 -28.12 17.18 -4.44
CA SER A 26 -29.54 17.53 -4.30
C SER A 26 -29.82 18.95 -4.80
N GLU A 27 -28.96 19.91 -4.45
CA GLU A 27 -29.06 21.30 -4.88
C GLU A 27 -29.03 21.42 -6.40
N MET A 28 -28.10 20.72 -7.04
CA MET A 28 -28.02 20.62 -8.50
C MET A 28 -29.36 20.18 -9.13
N LYS A 29 -30.01 19.17 -8.55
CA LYS A 29 -31.30 18.69 -9.05
C LYS A 29 -32.42 19.71 -8.82
N ASN A 30 -32.42 20.36 -7.66
CA ASN A 30 -33.41 21.37 -7.29
C ASN A 30 -33.28 22.62 -8.17
N SER A 31 -32.06 22.96 -8.61
CA SER A 31 -31.79 24.03 -9.57
C SER A 31 -32.10 23.64 -11.03
N GLY A 32 -32.79 22.51 -11.27
CA GLY A 32 -33.19 22.05 -12.61
C GLY A 32 -32.06 21.45 -13.46
N CYS A 33 -30.84 21.32 -12.93
CA CYS A 33 -29.71 20.74 -13.66
C CYS A 33 -29.82 19.21 -13.68
N ARG A 34 -29.63 18.60 -14.86
CA ARG A 34 -29.68 17.13 -15.03
C ARG A 34 -28.29 16.52 -14.83
N PRO A 35 -28.08 15.67 -13.81
CA PRO A 35 -26.79 15.02 -13.59
C PRO A 35 -26.38 14.14 -14.78
N ASP A 36 -25.12 14.26 -15.19
CA ASP A 36 -24.49 13.38 -16.17
C ASP A 36 -23.58 12.34 -15.49
N ALA A 37 -22.93 11.51 -16.29
CA ALA A 37 -22.02 10.47 -15.81
C ALA A 37 -20.86 11.05 -14.97
N SER A 38 -20.38 12.27 -15.27
CA SER A 38 -19.28 12.88 -14.52
C SER A 38 -19.70 13.21 -13.08
N VAL A 39 -20.92 13.70 -12.90
CA VAL A 39 -21.49 14.03 -11.58
C VAL A 39 -21.74 12.76 -10.77
N TYR A 40 -22.30 11.71 -11.38
CA TYR A 40 -22.47 10.43 -10.71
C TYR A 40 -21.13 9.77 -10.34
N ASN A 41 -20.13 9.82 -11.21
CA ASN A 41 -18.78 9.33 -10.91
C ASN A 41 -18.16 10.07 -9.73
N ALA A 42 -18.33 11.39 -9.66
CA ALA A 42 -17.89 12.18 -8.51
C ALA A 42 -18.63 11.79 -7.23
N LEU A 43 -19.94 11.54 -7.31
CA LEU A 43 -20.76 11.13 -6.17
C LEU A 43 -20.39 9.72 -5.67
N ILE A 44 -20.21 8.75 -6.57
CA ILE A 44 -19.75 7.40 -6.25
C ILE A 44 -18.39 7.48 -5.55
N THR A 45 -17.44 8.22 -6.13
CA THR A 45 -16.12 8.42 -5.52
C THR A 45 -16.22 9.05 -4.13
N ALA A 46 -17.12 10.02 -3.93
CA ALA A 46 -17.33 10.66 -2.63
C ALA A 46 -17.87 9.70 -1.56
N HIS A 47 -18.72 8.73 -1.92
CA HIS A 47 -19.14 7.66 -0.99
C HIS A 47 -18.00 6.70 -0.67
N LEU A 48 -17.17 6.35 -1.65
CA LEU A 48 -16.02 5.45 -1.45
C LEU A 48 -14.96 6.02 -0.48
N HIS A 49 -14.93 7.34 -0.28
CA HIS A 49 -14.09 8.00 0.73
C HIS A 49 -14.64 7.95 2.16
N THR A 50 -15.85 7.43 2.38
CA THR A 50 -16.41 7.25 3.73
C THR A 50 -15.67 6.16 4.52
N ARG A 51 -15.82 6.19 5.85
CA ARG A 51 -15.22 5.21 6.77
C ARG A 51 -15.90 3.85 6.68
N ASP A 52 -17.22 3.83 6.52
CA ASP A 52 -18.00 2.60 6.37
C ASP A 52 -17.89 2.08 4.93
N LYS A 53 -16.91 1.22 4.70
CA LYS A 53 -16.61 0.67 3.36
C LYS A 53 -17.72 -0.22 2.83
N ALA A 54 -18.41 -0.98 3.68
CA ALA A 54 -19.48 -1.87 3.24
C ALA A 54 -20.66 -1.06 2.68
N LYS A 55 -21.13 -0.08 3.45
CA LYS A 55 -22.21 0.82 3.03
C LYS A 55 -21.82 1.70 1.84
N ALA A 56 -20.55 2.09 1.75
CA ALA A 56 -20.04 2.83 0.60
C ALA A 56 -20.16 2.04 -0.71
N LEU A 57 -19.79 0.75 -0.70
CA LEU A 57 -19.88 -0.12 -1.86
C LEU A 57 -21.32 -0.38 -2.27
N GLU A 58 -22.21 -0.61 -1.30
CA GLU A 58 -23.65 -0.78 -1.56
C GLU A 58 -24.24 0.47 -2.24
N LYS A 59 -23.93 1.66 -1.73
CA LYS A 59 -24.35 2.92 -2.37
C LYS A 59 -23.76 3.11 -3.76
N ALA A 60 -22.47 2.79 -3.93
CA ALA A 60 -21.80 2.86 -5.21
C ALA A 60 -22.50 1.96 -6.25
N ARG A 61 -22.87 0.75 -5.86
CA ARG A 61 -23.66 -0.18 -6.67
C ARG A 61 -25.05 0.37 -7.00
N GLY A 62 -25.75 0.90 -6.00
CA GLY A 62 -27.07 1.49 -6.21
C GLY A 62 -27.06 2.67 -7.19
N TYR A 63 -26.03 3.52 -7.17
CA TYR A 63 -25.88 4.58 -8.17
C TYR A 63 -25.59 4.05 -9.57
N PHE A 64 -24.78 3.00 -9.69
CA PHE A 64 -24.50 2.33 -10.95
C PHE A 64 -25.77 1.76 -11.57
N ASP A 65 -26.54 0.99 -10.80
CA ASP A 65 -27.80 0.40 -11.28
C ASP A 65 -28.81 1.49 -11.68
N LYS A 66 -28.83 2.61 -10.93
CA LYS A 66 -29.64 3.78 -11.27
C LYS A 66 -29.21 4.42 -12.59
N MET A 67 -27.90 4.55 -12.86
CA MET A 67 -27.39 5.09 -14.13
C MET A 67 -27.80 4.19 -15.30
N LYS A 68 -27.75 2.86 -15.13
CA LYS A 68 -28.20 1.92 -16.17
C LYS A 68 -29.65 2.11 -16.58
N GLY A 69 -30.51 2.45 -15.62
CA GLY A 69 -31.92 2.77 -15.88
C GLY A 69 -32.16 4.13 -16.56
N MET A 70 -31.13 4.96 -16.78
CA MET A 70 -31.28 6.30 -17.37
C MET A 70 -30.80 6.35 -18.81
N GLU A 71 -31.69 6.68 -19.74
CA GLU A 71 -31.35 6.80 -21.17
C GLU A 71 -30.22 7.82 -21.45
N ARG A 72 -30.23 8.97 -20.77
CA ARG A 72 -29.25 10.07 -21.00
C ARG A 72 -28.04 10.07 -20.06
N CYS A 73 -27.91 9.08 -19.18
CA CYS A 73 -26.86 9.05 -18.15
C CYS A 73 -26.36 7.61 -17.90
N GLN A 74 -25.96 6.94 -18.97
CA GLN A 74 -25.44 5.57 -18.90
C GLN A 74 -24.03 5.51 -18.29
N PRO A 75 -23.67 4.40 -17.60
CA PRO A 75 -22.31 4.17 -17.14
C PRO A 75 -21.31 4.20 -18.31
N ASN A 76 -20.19 4.89 -18.10
CA ASN A 76 -19.06 4.93 -19.03
C ASN A 76 -17.84 4.20 -18.44
N VAL A 77 -16.75 4.10 -19.21
CA VAL A 77 -15.51 3.41 -18.78
C VAL A 77 -14.99 3.92 -17.44
N VAL A 78 -15.09 5.22 -17.18
CA VAL A 78 -14.69 5.83 -15.89
C VAL A 78 -15.54 5.30 -14.73
N THR A 79 -16.84 5.11 -14.96
CA THR A 79 -17.77 4.55 -13.97
C THR A 79 -17.36 3.12 -13.60
N TYR A 80 -17.12 2.28 -14.60
CA TYR A 80 -16.65 0.91 -14.39
C TYR A 80 -15.28 0.88 -13.70
N ASN A 81 -14.33 1.72 -14.09
CA ASN A 81 -13.00 1.78 -13.49
C ASN A 81 -13.05 2.10 -11.99
N ILE A 82 -13.91 3.03 -11.59
CA ILE A 82 -14.11 3.38 -10.17
C ILE A 82 -14.64 2.18 -9.39
N LEU A 83 -15.69 1.53 -9.91
CA LEU A 83 -16.36 0.43 -9.22
C LEU A 83 -15.49 -0.83 -9.17
N LEU A 84 -14.93 -1.24 -10.30
CA LEU A 84 -14.04 -2.39 -10.41
C LEU A 84 -12.87 -2.27 -9.43
N ARG A 85 -12.21 -1.11 -9.39
CA ARG A 85 -11.12 -0.85 -8.43
C ARG A 85 -11.61 -0.92 -6.98
N ALA A 86 -12.77 -0.32 -6.67
CA ALA A 86 -13.31 -0.30 -5.31
C ALA A 86 -13.67 -1.69 -4.78
N PHE A 87 -14.33 -2.51 -5.61
CA PHE A 87 -14.68 -3.89 -5.25
C PHE A 87 -13.44 -4.77 -5.15
N ALA A 88 -12.47 -4.64 -6.07
CA ALA A 88 -11.22 -5.37 -6.01
C ALA A 88 -10.40 -5.02 -4.75
N GLN A 89 -10.33 -3.73 -4.40
CA GLN A 89 -9.65 -3.26 -3.18
C GLN A 89 -10.31 -3.80 -1.91
N SER A 90 -11.60 -4.12 -1.98
CA SER A 90 -12.37 -4.68 -0.86
C SER A 90 -12.46 -6.22 -0.91
N GLY A 91 -11.75 -6.88 -1.84
CA GLY A 91 -11.74 -8.34 -1.99
C GLY A 91 -13.06 -8.94 -2.46
N LYS A 92 -13.99 -8.14 -3.00
CA LYS A 92 -15.31 -8.59 -3.47
C LYS A 92 -15.21 -9.16 -4.89
N VAL A 93 -14.57 -10.32 -5.03
CA VAL A 93 -14.28 -10.95 -6.32
C VAL A 93 -15.55 -11.22 -7.15
N GLY A 94 -16.65 -11.64 -6.50
CA GLY A 94 -17.93 -11.87 -7.17
C GLY A 94 -18.47 -10.62 -7.87
N GLU A 95 -18.39 -9.46 -7.21
CA GLU A 95 -18.83 -8.18 -7.77
C GLU A 95 -17.94 -7.73 -8.92
N VAL A 96 -16.62 -7.90 -8.80
CA VAL A 96 -15.67 -7.62 -9.89
C VAL A 96 -15.98 -8.46 -11.12
N ASN A 97 -16.24 -9.75 -10.94
CA ASN A 97 -16.61 -10.65 -12.03
C ASN A 97 -17.98 -10.29 -12.65
N ALA A 98 -18.95 -9.88 -11.84
CA ALA A 98 -20.24 -9.40 -12.34
C ALA A 98 -20.08 -8.14 -13.19
N LEU A 99 -19.27 -7.18 -12.75
CA LEU A 99 -18.98 -5.95 -13.51
C LEU A 99 -18.21 -6.20 -14.81
N PHE A 100 -17.30 -7.17 -14.85
CA PHE A 100 -16.66 -7.54 -16.11
C PHE A 100 -17.63 -8.22 -17.08
N LYS A 101 -18.48 -9.14 -16.60
CA LYS A 101 -19.53 -9.72 -17.45
C LYS A 101 -20.49 -8.66 -18.00
N ASP A 102 -20.78 -7.66 -17.18
CA ASP A 102 -21.57 -6.49 -17.56
C ASP A 102 -20.85 -5.65 -18.64
N LEU A 103 -19.54 -5.41 -18.48
CA LEU A 103 -18.73 -4.76 -19.52
C LEU A 103 -18.75 -5.54 -20.84
N ASP A 104 -18.61 -6.86 -20.79
CA ASP A 104 -18.55 -7.74 -21.97
C ASP A 104 -19.82 -7.65 -22.85
N ILE A 105 -20.98 -7.33 -22.25
CA ILE A 105 -22.26 -7.14 -22.96
C ILE A 105 -22.59 -5.67 -23.24
N SER A 106 -21.83 -4.74 -22.66
CA SER A 106 -22.05 -3.30 -22.83
C SER A 106 -21.38 -2.78 -24.10
N ALA A 107 -21.78 -1.60 -24.57
CA ALA A 107 -21.06 -0.90 -25.64
C ALA A 107 -19.74 -0.25 -25.15
N VAL A 108 -19.40 -0.38 -23.87
CA VAL A 108 -18.21 0.24 -23.26
C VAL A 108 -17.05 -0.74 -23.32
N SER A 109 -15.99 -0.36 -24.03
CA SER A 109 -14.77 -1.17 -24.10
C SER A 109 -13.85 -0.88 -22.91
N PRO A 110 -13.35 -1.91 -22.19
CA PRO A 110 -12.33 -1.72 -21.18
C PRO A 110 -10.98 -1.35 -21.82
N ASP A 111 -10.23 -0.51 -21.13
CA ASP A 111 -8.90 -0.06 -21.54
C ASP A 111 -7.80 -0.57 -20.59
N VAL A 112 -6.54 -0.24 -20.90
CA VAL A 112 -5.38 -0.61 -20.07
C VAL A 112 -5.51 -0.09 -18.63
N TYR A 113 -6.12 1.09 -18.44
CA TYR A 113 -6.37 1.66 -17.11
C TYR A 113 -7.38 0.83 -16.31
N THR A 114 -8.40 0.29 -16.97
CA THR A 114 -9.39 -0.62 -16.39
C THR A 114 -8.71 -1.84 -15.78
N PHE A 115 -7.90 -2.55 -16.58
CA PHE A 115 -7.21 -3.76 -16.14
C PHE A 115 -6.14 -3.47 -15.08
N ASN A 116 -5.29 -2.47 -15.31
CA ASN A 116 -4.24 -2.08 -14.37
C ASN A 116 -4.83 -1.64 -13.01
N GLY A 117 -5.97 -0.94 -13.00
CA GLY A 117 -6.62 -0.53 -11.76
C GLY A 117 -7.10 -1.70 -10.90
N VAL A 118 -7.63 -2.75 -11.52
CA VAL A 118 -8.06 -3.98 -10.83
C VAL A 118 -6.86 -4.81 -10.39
N MET A 119 -5.86 -4.96 -11.26
CA MET A 119 -4.62 -5.68 -10.94
C MET A 119 -3.87 -5.04 -9.77
N ASP A 120 -3.76 -3.71 -9.74
CA ASP A 120 -3.16 -2.95 -8.61
C ASP A 120 -3.87 -3.26 -7.29
N ALA A 121 -5.21 -3.24 -7.31
CA ALA A 121 -6.03 -3.49 -6.13
C ALA A 121 -5.87 -4.93 -5.61
N TYR A 122 -5.93 -5.93 -6.49
CA TYR A 122 -5.71 -7.33 -6.10
C TYR A 122 -4.27 -7.61 -5.67
N GLY A 123 -3.29 -7.08 -6.40
CA GLY A 123 -1.86 -7.22 -6.07
C GLY A 123 -1.52 -6.68 -4.68
N LYS A 124 -2.03 -5.49 -4.33
CA LYS A 124 -1.86 -4.89 -3.00
C LYS A 124 -2.48 -5.71 -1.86
N ASN A 125 -3.60 -6.37 -2.13
CA ASN A 125 -4.25 -7.27 -1.18
C ASN A 125 -3.64 -8.68 -1.15
N GLY A 126 -2.66 -8.95 -2.02
CA GLY A 126 -2.02 -10.26 -2.14
C GLY A 126 -2.93 -11.34 -2.74
N MET A 127 -3.95 -10.93 -3.50
CA MET A 127 -4.89 -11.79 -4.23
C MET A 127 -4.32 -12.11 -5.63
N ILE A 128 -3.23 -12.89 -5.65
CA ILE A 128 -2.43 -13.11 -6.87
C ILE A 128 -3.20 -13.88 -7.94
N LYS A 129 -3.99 -14.88 -7.56
CA LYS A 129 -4.77 -15.70 -8.51
C LYS A 129 -5.79 -14.84 -9.25
N GLU A 130 -6.44 -13.93 -8.54
CA GLU A 130 -7.42 -13.00 -9.09
C GLU A 130 -6.74 -11.95 -9.99
N MET A 131 -5.57 -11.44 -9.60
CA MET A 131 -4.75 -10.57 -10.45
C MET A 131 -4.33 -11.28 -11.76
N GLU A 132 -3.89 -12.54 -11.71
CA GLU A 132 -3.55 -13.36 -12.89
C GLU A 132 -4.76 -13.63 -13.80
N SER A 133 -5.95 -13.82 -13.20
CA SER A 133 -7.21 -13.95 -13.95
C SER A 133 -7.53 -12.66 -14.73
N VAL A 134 -7.31 -11.49 -14.11
CA VAL A 134 -7.50 -10.19 -14.78
C VAL A 134 -6.48 -9.99 -15.90
N LEU A 135 -5.22 -10.39 -15.73
CA LEU A 135 -4.21 -10.38 -16.79
C LEU A 135 -4.62 -11.28 -17.97
N THR A 136 -5.18 -12.46 -17.69
CA THR A 136 -5.70 -13.36 -18.73
C THR A 136 -6.85 -12.69 -19.49
N ARG A 137 -7.79 -12.06 -18.78
CA ARG A 137 -8.90 -11.32 -19.41
C ARG A 137 -8.40 -10.14 -20.26
N MET A 138 -7.39 -9.40 -19.78
CA MET A 138 -6.76 -8.31 -20.53
C MET A 138 -6.25 -8.80 -21.89
N ARG A 139 -5.59 -9.97 -21.92
CA ARG A 139 -5.09 -10.59 -23.16
C ARG A 139 -6.22 -11.06 -24.08
N ILE A 140 -7.28 -11.66 -23.53
CA ILE A 140 -8.46 -12.11 -24.30
C ILE A 140 -9.16 -10.92 -24.96
N ASN A 141 -9.18 -9.76 -24.29
CA ASN A 141 -9.70 -8.50 -24.84
C ASN A 141 -8.72 -7.80 -25.79
N GLU A 142 -7.63 -8.47 -26.19
CA GLU A 142 -6.56 -7.94 -27.05
C GLU A 142 -5.91 -6.64 -26.53
N CYS A 143 -6.10 -6.33 -25.24
CA CYS A 143 -5.50 -5.20 -24.58
C CYS A 143 -4.05 -5.55 -24.22
N LYS A 144 -3.08 -4.83 -24.78
CA LYS A 144 -1.66 -5.15 -24.60
C LYS A 144 -1.16 -4.67 -23.23
N PRO A 145 -0.50 -5.55 -22.43
CA PRO A 145 0.17 -5.14 -21.20
C PRO A 145 1.17 -4.01 -21.45
N ASP A 146 1.12 -2.97 -20.63
CA ASP A 146 2.06 -1.85 -20.65
C ASP A 146 3.09 -1.97 -19.51
N ILE A 147 4.02 -1.02 -19.44
CA ILE A 147 5.02 -0.98 -18.36
C ILE A 147 4.40 -0.97 -16.96
N ILE A 148 3.22 -0.36 -16.80
CA ILE A 148 2.49 -0.35 -15.53
C ILE A 148 2.03 -1.77 -15.20
N THR A 149 1.46 -2.51 -16.16
CA THR A 149 1.06 -3.90 -15.98
C THR A 149 2.23 -4.77 -15.51
N PHE A 150 3.40 -4.64 -16.16
CA PHE A 150 4.60 -5.40 -15.77
C PHE A 150 5.09 -5.03 -14.37
N ASN A 151 5.11 -3.74 -14.02
CA ASN A 151 5.52 -3.28 -12.70
C ASN A 151 4.59 -3.80 -11.59
N LEU A 152 3.27 -3.81 -11.83
CA LEU A 152 2.29 -4.36 -10.88
C LEU A 152 2.53 -5.85 -10.64
N LEU A 153 2.75 -6.63 -11.69
CA LEU A 153 3.05 -8.06 -11.60
C LEU A 153 4.36 -8.31 -10.83
N ILE A 154 5.43 -7.59 -11.16
CA ILE A 154 6.74 -7.72 -10.50
C ILE A 154 6.62 -7.41 -9.00
N ASP A 155 5.98 -6.31 -8.63
CA ASP A 155 5.78 -5.93 -7.23
C ASP A 155 4.91 -6.95 -6.47
N ALA A 156 3.81 -7.40 -7.07
CA ALA A 156 2.90 -8.35 -6.46
C ALA A 156 3.54 -9.73 -6.23
N TYR A 157 4.21 -10.30 -7.25
CA TYR A 157 4.95 -11.55 -7.10
C TYR A 157 6.10 -11.43 -6.11
N GLY A 158 6.86 -10.32 -6.16
CA GLY A 158 7.95 -10.05 -5.22
C GLY A 158 7.47 -9.98 -3.76
N LYS A 159 6.34 -9.31 -3.50
CA LYS A 159 5.74 -9.22 -2.15
C LYS A 159 5.27 -10.57 -1.60
N LYS A 160 4.91 -11.51 -2.47
CA LYS A 160 4.55 -12.88 -2.14
C LYS A 160 5.73 -13.85 -2.18
N GLN A 161 6.94 -13.35 -2.49
CA GLN A 161 8.15 -14.13 -2.63
C GLN A 161 8.05 -15.22 -3.72
N GLU A 162 7.17 -15.05 -4.71
CA GLU A 162 7.10 -15.88 -5.93
C GLU A 162 8.17 -15.41 -6.92
N PHE A 163 9.44 -15.52 -6.54
CA PHE A 163 10.56 -14.91 -7.26
C PHE A 163 10.75 -15.46 -8.68
N GLU A 164 10.41 -16.73 -8.92
CA GLU A 164 10.45 -17.33 -10.25
C GLU A 164 9.50 -16.60 -11.21
N LYS A 165 8.27 -16.31 -10.77
CA LYS A 165 7.29 -15.56 -11.58
C LYS A 165 7.68 -14.09 -11.75
N MET A 166 8.25 -13.48 -10.70
CA MET A 166 8.81 -12.13 -10.78
C MET A 166 9.92 -12.04 -11.84
N GLU A 167 10.87 -12.97 -11.82
CA GLU A 167 11.98 -13.06 -12.79
C GLU A 167 11.50 -13.36 -14.21
N GLN A 168 10.52 -14.27 -14.36
CA GLN A 168 9.88 -14.55 -15.65
C GLN A 168 9.19 -13.30 -16.21
N THR A 169 8.46 -12.56 -15.37
CA THR A 169 7.79 -11.31 -15.76
C THR A 169 8.80 -10.26 -16.21
N PHE A 170 9.90 -10.11 -15.47
CA PHE A 170 11.00 -9.21 -15.88
C PHE A 170 11.64 -9.64 -17.20
N LYS A 171 11.87 -10.94 -17.43
CA LYS A 171 12.36 -11.47 -18.73
C LYS A 171 11.37 -11.19 -19.86
N SER A 172 10.06 -11.33 -19.61
CA SER A 172 9.01 -10.99 -20.58
C SER A 172 9.00 -9.49 -20.90
N LEU A 173 9.15 -8.62 -19.89
CA LEU A 173 9.28 -7.17 -20.08
C LEU A 173 10.48 -6.84 -20.99
N MET A 174 11.64 -7.44 -20.72
CA MET A 174 12.86 -7.24 -21.53
C MET A 174 12.72 -7.69 -22.99
N ARG A 175 11.78 -8.59 -23.30
CA ARG A 175 11.47 -9.06 -24.66
C ARG A 175 10.32 -8.30 -25.30
N SER A 176 9.59 -7.50 -24.53
CA SER A 176 8.49 -6.69 -25.01
C SER A 176 8.99 -5.41 -25.67
N LYS A 177 8.09 -4.63 -26.27
CA LYS A 177 8.41 -3.29 -26.75
C LYS A 177 8.58 -2.27 -25.62
N GLU A 178 8.07 -2.59 -24.43
CA GLU A 178 8.20 -1.77 -23.24
C GLU A 178 9.61 -1.88 -22.66
N LYS A 179 10.15 -0.78 -22.14
CA LYS A 179 11.45 -0.77 -21.46
C LYS A 179 11.27 -0.77 -19.95
N PRO A 180 12.14 -1.46 -19.19
CA PRO A 180 12.11 -1.34 -17.74
C PRO A 180 12.34 0.11 -17.30
N THR A 181 11.86 0.43 -16.11
CA THR A 181 11.94 1.76 -15.52
C THR A 181 12.56 1.64 -14.12
N LEU A 182 12.99 2.76 -13.52
CA LEU A 182 13.52 2.73 -12.15
C LEU A 182 12.57 2.04 -11.15
N PRO A 183 11.23 2.26 -11.18
CA PRO A 183 10.30 1.49 -10.35
C PRO A 183 10.37 -0.04 -10.55
N THR A 184 10.65 -0.51 -11.76
CA THR A 184 10.84 -1.94 -12.06
C THR A 184 12.02 -2.50 -11.26
N PHE A 185 13.18 -1.86 -11.36
CA PHE A 185 14.41 -2.28 -10.68
C PHE A 185 14.28 -2.12 -9.16
N ASN A 186 13.79 -0.98 -8.69
CA ASN A 186 13.60 -0.68 -7.28
C ASN A 186 12.68 -1.73 -6.60
N SER A 187 11.60 -2.13 -7.28
CA SER A 187 10.69 -3.18 -6.79
C SER A 187 11.37 -4.54 -6.66
N MET A 188 12.22 -4.92 -7.61
CA MET A 188 12.98 -6.17 -7.51
C MET A 188 14.04 -6.12 -6.40
N ILE A 189 14.81 -5.02 -6.31
CA ILE A 189 15.86 -4.83 -5.28
C ILE A 189 15.25 -4.95 -3.87
N ILE A 190 14.17 -4.22 -3.59
CA ILE A 190 13.57 -4.21 -2.25
C ILE A 190 12.92 -5.55 -1.89
N ASN A 191 12.30 -6.25 -2.86
CA ASN A 191 11.68 -7.55 -2.59
C ASN A 191 12.72 -8.66 -2.38
N TYR A 192 13.81 -8.68 -3.15
CA TYR A 192 14.94 -9.57 -2.85
C TYR A 192 15.59 -9.24 -1.51
N GLY A 193 15.75 -7.94 -1.19
CA GLY A 193 16.27 -7.49 0.10
C GLY A 193 15.43 -8.00 1.27
N LYS A 194 14.10 -7.88 1.19
CA LYS A 194 13.17 -8.41 2.22
C LYS A 194 13.27 -9.93 2.40
N ALA A 195 13.65 -10.67 1.37
CA ALA A 195 13.92 -12.11 1.45
C ALA A 195 15.39 -12.44 1.77
N ARG A 196 16.22 -11.44 2.08
CA ARG A 196 17.66 -11.57 2.36
C ARG A 196 18.47 -12.19 1.21
N LEU A 197 17.97 -12.09 -0.02
CA LEU A 197 18.64 -12.55 -1.24
C LEU A 197 19.54 -11.43 -1.80
N ARG A 198 20.56 -11.04 -1.03
CA ARG A 198 21.45 -9.90 -1.33
C ARG A 198 22.05 -9.99 -2.73
N ASP A 199 22.64 -11.13 -3.08
CA ASP A 199 23.36 -11.30 -4.34
C ASP A 199 22.46 -11.07 -5.57
N LYS A 200 21.18 -11.48 -5.48
CA LYS A 200 20.19 -11.20 -6.52
C LYS A 200 19.85 -9.71 -6.59
N ALA A 201 19.71 -9.03 -5.45
CA ALA A 201 19.41 -7.61 -5.42
C ALA A 201 20.58 -6.76 -5.99
N GLU A 202 21.82 -7.10 -5.63
CA GLU A 202 23.03 -6.48 -6.18
C GLU A 202 23.15 -6.71 -7.69
N TRP A 203 22.82 -7.92 -8.16
CA TRP A 203 22.78 -8.20 -9.61
C TRP A 203 21.76 -7.32 -10.33
N VAL A 204 20.57 -7.10 -9.76
CA VAL A 204 19.56 -6.20 -10.34
C VAL A 204 20.08 -4.77 -10.42
N PHE A 205 20.72 -4.27 -9.36
CA PHE A 205 21.31 -2.93 -9.32
C PHE A 205 22.43 -2.77 -10.35
N LYS A 206 23.35 -3.73 -10.44
CA LYS A 206 24.39 -3.75 -11.47
C LYS A 206 23.79 -3.75 -12.88
N LYS A 207 22.80 -4.61 -13.12
CA LYS A 207 22.12 -4.69 -14.42
C LYS A 207 21.44 -3.37 -14.80
N MET A 208 20.85 -2.65 -13.84
CA MET A 208 20.28 -1.33 -14.07
C MET A 208 21.36 -0.34 -14.57
N ASN A 209 22.54 -0.33 -13.94
CA ASN A 209 23.67 0.52 -14.34
C ASN A 209 24.26 0.10 -15.69
N ASP A 210 24.40 -1.20 -15.96
CA ASP A 210 24.87 -1.74 -17.24
C ASP A 210 23.92 -1.37 -18.41
N MET A 211 22.65 -1.10 -18.11
CA MET A 211 21.66 -0.59 -19.05
C MET A 211 21.61 0.96 -19.11
N SER A 212 22.60 1.63 -18.52
CA SER A 212 22.77 3.09 -18.49
C SER A 212 21.62 3.87 -17.82
N TYR A 213 20.90 3.25 -16.87
CA TYR A 213 19.97 3.98 -16.02
C TYR A 213 20.72 4.62 -14.86
N THR A 214 20.48 5.91 -14.62
CA THR A 214 21.02 6.60 -13.45
C THR A 214 20.21 6.26 -12.20
N PRO A 215 20.85 5.76 -11.12
CA PRO A 215 20.16 5.54 -9.86
C PRO A 215 19.50 6.83 -9.35
N SER A 216 18.27 6.69 -8.85
CA SER A 216 17.58 7.80 -8.16
C SER A 216 17.72 7.68 -6.66
N PHE A 217 17.35 8.72 -5.91
CA PHE A 217 17.20 8.64 -4.45
C PHE A 217 16.41 7.41 -3.97
N ILE A 218 15.31 7.07 -4.66
CA ILE A 218 14.49 5.91 -4.31
C ILE A 218 15.28 4.60 -4.53
N THR A 219 16.16 4.57 -5.53
CA THR A 219 17.04 3.43 -5.79
C THR A 219 18.06 3.24 -4.67
N TYR A 220 18.72 4.32 -4.25
CA TYR A 220 19.65 4.27 -3.11
C TYR A 220 18.93 3.91 -1.80
N GLU A 221 17.73 4.44 -1.56
CA GLU A 221 16.87 4.02 -0.45
C GLU A 221 16.58 2.52 -0.47
N CYS A 222 16.28 1.93 -1.65
CA CYS A 222 16.10 0.49 -1.79
C CYS A 222 17.39 -0.29 -1.47
N MET A 223 18.55 0.21 -1.90
CA MET A 223 19.85 -0.41 -1.63
C MET A 223 20.21 -0.37 -0.14
N ILE A 224 20.05 0.78 0.51
CA ILE A 224 20.25 0.95 1.96
C ILE A 224 19.38 -0.05 2.73
N MET A 225 18.08 -0.10 2.41
CA MET A 225 17.15 -1.05 3.04
C MET A 225 17.51 -2.51 2.75
N MET A 226 17.93 -2.84 1.53
CA MET A 226 18.37 -4.18 1.14
C MET A 226 19.57 -4.65 1.98
N TYR A 227 20.59 -3.80 2.14
CA TYR A 227 21.73 -4.09 3.00
C TYR A 227 21.33 -4.18 4.48
N GLY A 228 20.39 -3.35 4.93
CA GLY A 228 19.83 -3.44 6.26
C GLY A 228 19.11 -4.78 6.54
N TYR A 229 18.31 -5.28 5.59
CA TYR A 229 17.64 -6.59 5.73
C TYR A 229 18.61 -7.77 5.72
N SER A 230 19.75 -7.64 5.03
CA SER A 230 20.81 -8.65 4.99
C SER A 230 21.82 -8.52 6.14
N GLY A 231 21.62 -7.58 7.09
CA GLY A 231 22.50 -7.37 8.25
C GLY A 231 23.83 -6.68 7.92
N SER A 232 24.04 -6.27 6.66
CA SER A 232 25.27 -5.61 6.20
C SER A 232 25.20 -4.10 6.43
N VAL A 233 25.05 -3.68 7.69
CA VAL A 233 24.81 -2.26 8.05
C VAL A 233 25.96 -1.33 7.62
N SER A 234 27.20 -1.82 7.59
CA SER A 234 28.35 -1.06 7.10
C SER A 234 28.18 -0.61 5.65
N ARG A 235 27.78 -1.53 4.76
CA ARG A 235 27.47 -1.21 3.36
C ARG A 235 26.29 -0.26 3.21
N ALA A 236 25.27 -0.41 4.04
CA ALA A 236 24.15 0.53 4.05
C ALA A 236 24.61 1.95 4.42
N ARG A 237 25.55 2.07 5.35
CA ARG A 237 26.15 3.34 5.78
C ARG A 237 27.02 3.95 4.68
N GLU A 238 27.89 3.16 4.04
CA GLU A 238 28.73 3.62 2.90
C GLU A 238 27.87 4.27 1.81
N ILE A 239 26.76 3.63 1.43
CA ILE A 239 25.84 4.18 0.42
C ILE A 239 25.13 5.43 0.93
N PHE A 240 24.73 5.46 2.20
CA PHE A 240 24.10 6.65 2.78
C PHE A 240 25.06 7.85 2.76
N GLU A 241 26.34 7.62 3.11
CA GLU A 241 27.39 8.64 3.07
C GLU A 241 27.67 9.11 1.63
N GLU A 242 27.73 8.20 0.65
CA GLU A 242 27.84 8.56 -0.78
C GLU A 242 26.68 9.48 -1.24
N VAL A 243 25.44 9.20 -0.80
CA VAL A 243 24.28 10.04 -1.12
C VAL A 243 24.35 11.40 -0.42
N VAL A 244 24.92 11.46 0.80
CA VAL A 244 25.13 12.72 1.53
C VAL A 244 26.24 13.56 0.90
N GLU A 245 27.30 12.94 0.40
CA GLU A 245 28.44 13.61 -0.22
C GLU A 245 28.14 14.11 -1.64
N SER A 246 27.31 13.37 -2.40
CA SER A 246 27.02 13.67 -3.80
C SER A 246 26.03 14.83 -4.02
N GLU A 247 25.24 15.22 -3.03
CA GLU A 247 24.18 16.23 -3.20
C GLU A 247 24.01 17.24 -2.05
N THR A 248 23.43 18.42 -2.35
CA THR A 248 23.32 19.57 -1.43
C THR A 248 22.13 19.53 -0.45
N VAL A 249 21.15 18.64 -0.66
CA VAL A 249 19.98 18.47 0.23
C VAL A 249 19.52 17.01 0.28
N LEU A 250 19.78 16.33 1.39
CA LEU A 250 19.31 14.97 1.64
C LEU A 250 17.78 14.93 1.78
N LYS A 251 17.12 13.90 1.24
CA LYS A 251 15.67 13.72 1.44
C LYS A 251 15.39 13.10 2.80
N GLY A 252 14.33 13.57 3.47
CA GLY A 252 13.86 12.95 4.73
C GLY A 252 13.48 11.47 4.61
N SER A 253 13.11 11.01 3.42
CA SER A 253 12.89 9.58 3.15
C SER A 253 14.18 8.76 3.22
N THR A 254 15.30 9.31 2.75
CA THR A 254 16.61 8.65 2.77
C THR A 254 17.17 8.57 4.19
N LEU A 255 17.01 9.65 4.97
CA LEU A 255 17.29 9.63 6.43
C LEU A 255 16.47 8.54 7.13
N ASN A 256 15.15 8.49 6.86
CA ASN A 256 14.27 7.50 7.47
C ASN A 256 14.64 6.06 7.07
N ALA A 257 15.10 5.83 5.84
CA ALA A 257 15.59 4.53 5.42
C ALA A 257 16.80 4.09 6.26
N MET A 258 17.80 4.96 6.45
CA MET A 258 18.97 4.62 7.26
C MET A 258 18.64 4.44 8.75
N LEU A 259 17.77 5.29 9.30
CA LEU A 259 17.23 5.11 10.65
C LEU A 259 16.52 3.76 10.78
N GLU A 260 15.74 3.36 9.78
CA GLU A 260 15.06 2.06 9.78
C GLU A 260 16.07 0.91 9.75
N VAL A 261 17.15 1.01 8.96
CA VAL A 261 18.24 0.03 8.95
C VAL A 261 18.86 -0.13 10.34
N TYR A 262 19.19 0.96 11.04
CA TYR A 262 19.72 0.87 12.40
C TYR A 262 18.72 0.23 13.36
N CYS A 263 17.45 0.63 13.28
CA CYS A 263 16.39 0.07 14.14
C CYS A 263 16.15 -1.42 13.88
N LEU A 264 16.17 -1.86 12.62
CA LEU A 264 16.01 -3.26 12.23
C LEU A 264 17.14 -4.16 12.78
N ASN A 265 18.34 -3.60 12.92
CA ASN A 265 19.54 -4.30 13.38
C ASN A 265 19.83 -4.07 14.88
N GLY A 266 18.92 -3.45 15.63
CA GLY A 266 19.07 -3.22 17.07
C GLY A 266 20.10 -2.14 17.45
N LEU A 267 20.56 -1.35 16.48
CA LEU A 267 21.58 -0.31 16.65
C LEU A 267 20.94 1.02 17.08
N HIS A 268 20.20 1.00 18.19
CA HIS A 268 19.38 2.14 18.62
C HIS A 268 20.20 3.39 18.97
N MET A 269 21.41 3.23 19.50
CA MET A 269 22.31 4.36 19.78
C MET A 269 22.80 5.05 18.50
N GLU A 270 23.08 4.27 17.45
CA GLU A 270 23.48 4.84 16.16
C GLU A 270 22.29 5.55 15.47
N ALA A 271 21.08 5.01 15.64
CA ALA A 271 19.85 5.69 15.21
C ALA A 271 19.64 7.02 15.94
N ASP A 272 19.88 7.06 17.25
CA ASP A 272 19.79 8.28 18.05
C ASP A 272 20.83 9.33 17.63
N LYS A 273 22.08 8.94 17.43
CA LYS A 273 23.13 9.82 16.90
C LYS A 273 22.75 10.40 15.53
N LEU A 274 22.32 9.55 14.59
CA LEU A 274 21.91 9.99 13.25
C LEU A 274 20.73 10.97 13.31
N PHE A 275 19.78 10.75 14.23
CA PHE A 275 18.64 11.64 14.43
C PHE A 275 19.03 13.01 15.00
N HIS A 276 20.01 13.06 15.90
CA HIS A 276 20.54 14.34 16.41
C HIS A 276 21.33 15.10 15.35
N ASN A 277 22.07 14.39 14.49
CA ASN A 277 22.83 14.98 13.38
C ASN A 277 21.96 15.31 12.16
N ALA A 278 20.63 15.06 12.20
CA ALA A 278 19.73 15.33 11.07
C ALA A 278 19.77 16.80 10.61
N SER A 279 19.99 17.74 11.54
CA SER A 279 20.17 19.16 11.24
C SER A 279 21.41 19.45 10.41
N ASP A 280 22.48 18.69 10.59
CA ASP A 280 23.75 18.87 9.89
C ASP A 280 23.60 18.50 8.41
N PHE A 281 22.72 17.54 8.12
CA PHE A 281 22.30 17.16 6.77
C PHE A 281 21.21 18.07 6.19
N ARG A 282 20.83 19.15 6.89
CA ARG A 282 19.73 20.08 6.53
C ARG A 282 18.37 19.40 6.34
N VAL A 283 18.14 18.29 7.03
CA VAL A 283 16.88 17.53 6.98
C VAL A 283 16.08 17.79 8.25
N GLN A 284 14.84 18.24 8.09
CA GLN A 284 13.89 18.36 9.20
C GLN A 284 13.18 17.01 9.42
N PRO A 285 13.31 16.38 10.60
CA PRO A 285 12.53 15.20 10.95
C PRO A 285 11.02 15.48 10.82
N ASN A 286 10.28 14.49 10.33
CA ASN A 286 8.83 14.61 10.18
C ASN A 286 8.09 13.58 11.04
N ALA A 287 6.75 13.60 11.01
CA ALA A 287 5.94 12.70 11.80
C ALA A 287 6.29 11.21 11.57
N SER A 288 6.70 10.82 10.37
CA SER A 288 7.14 9.45 10.06
C SER A 288 8.47 9.11 10.73
N THR A 289 9.42 10.06 10.78
CA THR A 289 10.71 9.92 11.49
C THR A 289 10.48 9.67 12.98
N TYR A 290 9.66 10.51 13.61
CA TYR A 290 9.31 10.38 15.03
C TYR A 290 8.59 9.06 15.33
N LYS A 291 7.65 8.65 14.47
CA LYS A 291 6.93 7.37 14.61
C LYS A 291 7.89 6.17 14.54
N LEU A 292 8.85 6.21 13.62
CA LEU A 292 9.85 5.16 13.46
C LEU A 292 10.73 5.00 14.70
N LEU A 293 11.27 6.11 15.21
CA LEU A 293 12.12 6.13 16.40
C LEU A 293 11.36 5.76 17.66
N TYR A 294 10.13 6.26 17.82
CA TYR A 294 9.27 5.90 18.95
C TYR A 294 9.04 4.39 19.01
N ARG A 295 8.72 3.76 17.88
CA ARG A 295 8.56 2.31 17.77
C ARG A 295 9.85 1.58 18.17
N ALA A 296 11.00 2.05 17.69
CA ALA A 296 12.29 1.42 17.95
C ALA A 296 12.72 1.53 19.41
N TYR A 297 12.68 2.72 20.00
CA TYR A 297 13.06 2.95 21.39
C TYR A 297 12.12 2.26 22.38
N THR A 298 10.81 2.21 22.06
CA THR A 298 9.84 1.47 22.88
C THR A 298 10.15 -0.03 22.84
N LYS A 299 10.45 -0.60 21.66
CA LYS A 299 10.82 -2.02 21.53
C LYS A 299 12.12 -2.36 22.29
N ALA A 300 13.03 -1.40 22.41
CA ALA A 300 14.30 -1.54 23.11
C ALA A 300 14.24 -1.20 24.62
N ASP A 301 13.06 -0.89 25.16
CA ASP A 301 12.84 -0.40 26.54
C ASP A 301 13.70 0.82 26.93
N MET A 302 14.03 1.68 25.96
CA MET A 302 14.83 2.88 26.17
C MET A 302 13.96 4.06 26.67
N LYS A 303 13.42 3.95 27.89
CA LYS A 303 12.42 4.89 28.45
C LYS A 303 12.86 6.36 28.42
N GLU A 304 14.11 6.65 28.74
CA GLU A 304 14.66 8.01 28.74
C GLU A 304 14.68 8.62 27.33
N HIS A 305 15.06 7.82 26.33
CA HIS A 305 15.11 8.26 24.93
C HIS A 305 13.71 8.47 24.37
N VAL A 306 12.73 7.65 24.77
CA VAL A 306 11.32 7.88 24.44
C VAL A 306 10.85 9.22 25.01
N GLN A 307 11.14 9.52 26.28
CA GLN A 307 10.77 10.81 26.89
C GLN A 307 11.42 12.00 26.19
N MET A 308 12.70 11.88 25.83
CA MET A 308 13.43 12.95 25.12
C MET A 308 12.88 13.14 23.70
N LEU A 309 12.59 12.06 22.99
CA LEU A 309 11.97 12.07 21.66
C LEU A 309 10.61 12.76 21.70
N MET A 310 9.79 12.48 22.71
CA MET A 310 8.47 13.09 22.91
C MET A 310 8.56 14.61 23.11
N LYS A 311 9.49 15.08 23.97
CA LYS A 311 9.72 16.53 24.17
C LYS A 311 10.17 17.22 22.88
N LYS A 312 11.05 16.59 22.10
CA LYS A 312 11.51 17.15 20.82
C LYS A 312 10.39 17.17 19.77
N MET A 313 9.57 16.13 19.73
CA MET A 313 8.40 16.04 18.85
C MET A 313 7.41 17.20 19.09
N GLU A 314 7.14 17.53 20.36
CA GLU A 314 6.31 18.68 20.74
C GLU A 314 6.96 20.02 20.34
N LYS A 315 8.28 20.16 20.56
CA LYS A 315 9.05 21.36 20.16
C LYS A 315 9.01 21.59 18.64
N ASP A 316 9.04 20.53 17.85
CA ASP A 316 8.96 20.58 16.40
C ASP A 316 7.50 20.77 15.90
N GLY A 317 6.55 20.98 16.82
CA GLY A 317 5.15 21.25 16.49
C GLY A 317 4.36 20.03 16.03
N ILE A 318 4.89 18.82 16.23
CA ILE A 318 4.23 17.58 15.84
C ILE A 318 3.50 17.05 17.08
N VAL A 319 2.18 17.21 17.13
CA VAL A 319 1.38 16.75 18.28
C VAL A 319 0.93 15.30 18.04
N PRO A 320 1.46 14.31 18.80
CA PRO A 320 1.02 12.93 18.65
C PRO A 320 -0.42 12.77 19.17
N ASN A 321 -1.29 12.22 18.33
CA ASN A 321 -2.66 11.87 18.72
C ASN A 321 -2.75 10.37 19.04
N LYS A 322 -3.89 9.91 19.58
CA LYS A 322 -4.12 8.48 19.87
C LYS A 322 -3.81 7.58 18.67
N ARG A 323 -4.11 8.04 17.45
CA ARG A 323 -3.84 7.32 16.21
C ARG A 323 -2.34 7.22 15.90
N PHE A 324 -1.55 8.25 16.16
CA PHE A 324 -0.09 8.22 16.02
C PHE A 324 0.51 7.08 16.85
N PHE A 325 0.15 7.00 18.13
CA PHE A 325 0.65 5.96 19.03
C PHE A 325 0.14 4.56 18.66
N LEU A 326 -1.15 4.43 18.36
CA LEU A 326 -1.71 3.15 17.90
C LEU A 326 -0.99 2.68 16.64
N GLU A 327 -0.84 3.53 15.62
CA GLU A 327 -0.16 3.11 14.41
C GLU A 327 1.36 2.91 14.60
N ALA A 328 1.97 3.53 15.61
CA ALA A 328 3.38 3.28 15.95
C ALA A 328 3.57 1.89 16.60
N LEU A 329 2.55 1.41 17.33
CA LEU A 329 2.57 0.19 18.12
C LEU A 329 1.83 -1.00 17.45
N GLU A 330 0.91 -0.77 16.51
CA GLU A 330 0.03 -1.78 15.89
C GLU A 330 0.74 -2.81 14.99
N VAL A 331 2.06 -2.70 14.76
CA VAL A 331 2.80 -3.70 13.97
C VAL A 331 3.35 -4.85 14.85
N PHE A 332 2.53 -5.32 15.79
CA PHE A 332 2.71 -6.62 16.45
C PHE A 332 1.59 -7.56 15.97
N GLY A 333 1.72 -8.08 14.76
CA GLY A 333 0.68 -8.97 14.21
C GLY A 333 0.68 -9.20 12.71
N SER A 334 1.84 -9.32 12.05
CA SER A 334 2.01 -10.19 10.88
C SER A 334 3.47 -10.18 10.43
N ARG A 335 4.00 -11.39 10.20
CA ARG A 335 5.32 -11.74 9.64
C ARG A 335 6.45 -12.00 10.63
N LEU A 336 6.32 -13.12 11.34
CA LEU A 336 7.40 -14.11 11.42
C LEU A 336 6.87 -15.41 10.81
N PRO A 337 7.41 -15.91 9.68
CA PRO A 337 7.22 -17.29 9.29
C PRO A 337 8.26 -18.14 10.04
N GLY A 338 7.78 -19.07 10.86
CA GLY A 338 8.63 -20.06 11.54
C GLY A 338 8.55 -19.99 13.06
N SER A 339 7.51 -20.58 13.63
CA SER A 339 7.68 -21.46 14.79
C SER A 339 6.75 -22.64 14.55
N GLY A 340 7.34 -23.81 14.42
CA GLY A 340 6.62 -25.06 14.17
C GLY A 340 5.69 -25.36 15.34
N SER A 341 4.42 -25.60 15.05
CA SER A 341 3.56 -26.35 15.95
C SER A 341 4.01 -27.81 15.87
N GLU A 342 4.95 -28.18 16.74
CA GLU A 342 5.22 -29.58 17.03
C GLU A 342 3.96 -30.23 17.59
N ASN A 343 3.67 -31.40 17.03
CA ASN A 343 2.73 -32.38 17.51
C ASN A 343 2.77 -32.56 19.02
N ARG A 344 1.62 -32.41 19.68
CA ARG A 344 1.26 -33.32 20.76
C ARG A 344 -0.08 -33.97 20.45
N LYS A 345 0.02 -35.24 20.07
CA LYS A 345 -1.06 -36.23 20.14
C LYS A 345 -1.58 -36.26 21.58
N SER A 346 -2.89 -36.15 21.76
CA SER A 346 -3.57 -36.66 22.95
C SER A 346 -4.59 -37.70 22.50
N THR A 347 -4.18 -38.95 22.66
CA THR A 347 -5.02 -40.15 22.65
C THR A 347 -6.01 -40.13 23.82
N GLY A 348 -7.24 -40.57 23.55
CA GLY A 348 -8.00 -41.52 24.39
C GLY A 348 -8.37 -41.16 25.84
N SER A 349 -9.68 -40.99 26.05
CA SER A 349 -10.50 -41.50 27.16
C SER A 349 -9.90 -41.60 28.57
N ASP A 350 -10.49 -40.87 29.52
CA ASP A 350 -11.34 -41.48 30.57
C ASP A 350 -12.03 -40.43 31.44
N ARG A 351 -13.35 -40.60 31.65
CA ARG A 351 -14.11 -40.02 32.76
C ARG A 351 -13.88 -40.89 34.00
N PRO A 352 -13.89 -40.32 35.20
CA PRO A 352 -15.10 -40.47 36.01
C PRO A 352 -15.54 -39.21 36.76
N GLN A 353 -16.82 -39.21 37.15
CA GLN A 353 -17.46 -38.33 38.13
C GLN A 353 -16.75 -38.47 39.49
N ASP A 354 -16.59 -37.40 40.28
CA ASP A 354 -17.52 -37.10 41.38
C ASP A 354 -17.20 -35.80 42.16
N SER A 355 -18.29 -35.23 42.67
CA SER A 355 -18.47 -34.32 43.81
C SER A 355 -17.27 -33.64 44.53
N ALA A 356 -17.33 -32.31 44.64
CA ALA A 356 -17.41 -31.60 45.93
C ALA A 356 -17.60 -30.09 45.69
N LYS A 357 -18.81 -29.62 45.97
CA LYS A 357 -19.13 -28.21 46.22
C LYS A 357 -19.09 -27.98 47.73
N ASP A 358 -18.93 -26.70 48.07
CA ASP A 358 -19.17 -26.06 49.36
C ASP A 358 -17.97 -26.01 50.32
N LEU A 359 -17.49 -24.79 50.53
CA LEU A 359 -17.52 -24.12 51.83
C LEU A 359 -17.11 -22.65 51.67
N VAL A 360 -18.11 -21.76 51.80
CA VAL A 360 -17.96 -20.36 52.19
C VAL A 360 -18.80 -20.17 53.46
N GLU A 361 -18.09 -19.86 54.54
CA GLU A 361 -18.46 -19.00 55.69
C GLU A 361 -19.61 -19.40 56.65
N SER A 362 -19.16 -19.76 57.87
CA SER A 362 -19.59 -19.25 59.19
C SER A 362 -21.09 -19.00 59.46
N ASN A 363 -21.72 -19.94 60.18
CA ASN A 363 -22.19 -19.80 61.58
C ASN A 363 -22.95 -21.05 62.01
#